data_AF-A0A654EJP9-F1
#
_entry.id   AF-A0A654EJP9-F1
#
_cell.length_a   1.000
_cell.length_b   1.000
_cell.length_c   1.000
_cell.angle_alpha   90.00
_cell.angle_beta   90.00
_cell.angle_gamma   90.00
#
_symmetry.space_group_name_H-M   'P 1'
#
loop_
_entity.id
_entity.type
_entity.pdbx_description
1 polymer ?
#
loop_
_entity_poly.entity_id
_entity_poly.type
_entity_poly.pdbx_seq_one_letter_code
_entity_poly.pdbx_strand_id
1 'polypeptide(L)'
;MRESTLMEKVTRRTISSFIFFIVSSTILFLAGKSSAKISHNGDNNMTALFLFGDSFLDAGNNNYINTTTLDQANFPPYGQTFFGLPTGRFSDGRLISDFIAEYANLPLIPPFLEPGNSQKKLYGVNFASAGAGALVETFQGSVINLRTQLDHYKKVERLWRTNFGKEESKKRISRAVYLISIGSNDYSSIFLTNQSLPISMSQHVDIVIGNLTTFIHEIYKIGGRKFGFLNVPDLGCFPALRILQPKNDDSCLRDASRLASMHNRALTNLLFQMQRQVKGFKFSLFDMNKSLRLRMQHPSKFGAIKGLKKGKKLVVELGSGEEYSAVEGREL
;
A
#
# COMPACT_ATOMS: atom_id res chain seq x y z
N MET A 1 -34.00 -71.93 -13.87
CA MET A 1 -34.27 -71.24 -12.58
C MET A 1 -32.99 -70.57 -12.05
N ARG A 2 -32.42 -69.55 -12.74
CA ARG A 2 -31.26 -68.79 -12.25
C ARG A 2 -30.90 -67.51 -13.04
N GLU A 3 -31.84 -66.88 -13.75
CA GLU A 3 -31.61 -65.58 -14.42
C GLU A 3 -32.42 -64.42 -13.83
N SER A 4 -33.50 -64.69 -13.08
CA SER A 4 -34.34 -63.62 -12.51
C SER A 4 -33.64 -62.81 -11.40
N THR A 5 -32.64 -63.37 -10.73
CA THR A 5 -32.03 -62.73 -9.54
C THR A 5 -30.96 -61.68 -9.85
N LEU A 6 -30.38 -61.68 -11.06
CA LEU A 6 -29.34 -60.70 -11.41
C LEU A 6 -29.98 -59.42 -11.96
N MET A 7 -30.94 -59.55 -12.88
CA MET A 7 -31.67 -58.41 -13.44
C MET A 7 -32.43 -57.67 -12.34
N GLU A 8 -33.09 -58.36 -11.41
CA GLU A 8 -33.81 -57.70 -10.32
C GLU A 8 -32.88 -56.94 -9.35
N LYS A 9 -31.67 -57.47 -9.11
CA LYS A 9 -30.64 -56.79 -8.29
C LYS A 9 -30.02 -55.60 -9.00
N VAL A 10 -29.79 -55.69 -10.31
CA VAL A 10 -29.29 -54.57 -11.14
C VAL A 10 -30.34 -53.49 -11.21
N THR A 11 -31.61 -53.82 -11.46
CA THR A 11 -32.73 -52.88 -11.50
C THR A 11 -32.99 -52.22 -10.15
N ARG A 12 -32.89 -52.95 -9.02
CA ARG A 12 -32.96 -52.32 -7.68
C ARG A 12 -31.80 -51.37 -7.41
N ARG A 13 -30.57 -51.71 -7.84
CA ARG A 13 -29.41 -50.82 -7.68
C ARG A 13 -29.51 -49.57 -8.54
N THR A 14 -29.94 -49.67 -9.80
CA THR A 14 -30.13 -48.49 -10.66
C THR A 14 -31.27 -47.60 -10.19
N ILE A 15 -32.40 -48.18 -9.73
CA ILE A 15 -33.50 -47.40 -9.15
C ILE A 15 -33.06 -46.71 -7.84
N SER A 16 -32.32 -47.40 -6.96
CA SER A 16 -31.79 -46.80 -5.74
C SER A 16 -30.81 -45.66 -6.01
N SER A 17 -29.94 -45.79 -7.00
CA SER A 17 -29.03 -44.71 -7.41
C SER A 17 -29.78 -43.54 -8.05
N PHE A 18 -30.82 -43.80 -8.85
CA PHE A 18 -31.64 -42.74 -9.45
C PHE A 18 -32.44 -41.95 -8.41
N ILE A 19 -33.02 -42.64 -7.41
CA ILE A 19 -33.72 -41.98 -6.29
C ILE A 19 -32.75 -41.14 -5.47
N PHE A 20 -31.54 -41.64 -5.20
CA PHE A 20 -30.51 -40.87 -4.49
C PHE A 20 -30.08 -39.61 -5.26
N PHE A 21 -29.95 -39.70 -6.59
CA PHE A 21 -29.65 -38.53 -7.44
C PHE A 21 -30.79 -37.51 -7.48
N ILE A 22 -32.06 -37.95 -7.50
CA ILE A 22 -33.22 -37.05 -7.49
C ILE A 22 -33.39 -36.37 -6.11
N VAL A 23 -33.17 -37.11 -5.01
CA VAL A 23 -33.21 -36.56 -3.66
C VAL A 23 -32.03 -35.60 -3.43
N SER A 24 -30.83 -35.93 -3.91
CA SER A 24 -29.67 -35.04 -3.85
C SER A 24 -29.86 -33.75 -4.67
N SER A 25 -30.47 -33.83 -5.86
CA SER A 25 -30.67 -32.66 -6.72
C SER A 25 -31.79 -31.76 -6.19
N THR A 26 -32.85 -32.33 -5.59
CA THR A 26 -33.90 -31.56 -4.92
C THR A 26 -33.42 -30.89 -3.63
N ILE A 27 -32.52 -31.52 -2.86
CA ILE A 27 -31.85 -30.87 -1.71
C ILE A 27 -30.96 -29.71 -2.18
N LEU A 28 -30.23 -29.84 -3.28
CA LEU A 28 -29.46 -28.71 -3.85
C LEU A 28 -30.36 -27.58 -4.35
N PHE A 29 -31.51 -27.89 -4.96
CA PHE A 29 -32.47 -26.87 -5.42
C PHE A 29 -33.22 -26.17 -4.28
N LEU A 30 -33.45 -26.85 -3.15
CA LEU A 30 -34.06 -26.26 -1.94
C LEU A 30 -33.02 -25.51 -1.08
N ALA A 31 -31.75 -25.92 -1.10
CA ALA A 31 -30.65 -25.17 -0.47
C ALA A 31 -30.28 -23.89 -1.26
N GLY A 32 -30.66 -23.79 -2.53
CA GLY A 32 -30.36 -22.66 -3.42
C GLY A 32 -31.28 -21.44 -3.32
N LYS A 33 -32.25 -21.40 -2.39
CA LYS A 33 -33.18 -20.25 -2.22
C LYS A 33 -33.37 -19.77 -0.79
N SER A 34 -32.37 -19.96 0.07
CA SER A 34 -32.25 -19.10 1.26
C SER A 34 -31.29 -17.97 0.91
N SER A 35 -31.81 -16.91 0.30
CA SER A 35 -31.16 -15.60 0.39
C SER A 35 -31.31 -15.18 1.85
N ALA A 36 -30.39 -15.66 2.69
CA ALA A 36 -30.22 -15.15 4.02
C ALA A 36 -29.97 -13.65 3.83
N LYS A 37 -31.00 -12.86 4.09
CA LYS A 37 -30.87 -11.42 4.23
C LYS A 37 -29.95 -11.25 5.43
N ILE A 38 -28.65 -11.14 5.17
CA ILE A 38 -27.66 -10.79 6.18
C ILE A 38 -28.15 -9.45 6.71
N SER A 39 -28.74 -9.50 7.90
CA SER A 39 -29.05 -8.33 8.68
C SER A 39 -27.70 -7.70 9.02
N HIS A 40 -27.27 -6.74 8.21
CA HIS A 40 -26.10 -5.90 8.42
C HIS A 40 -26.32 -4.92 9.59
N ASN A 41 -26.85 -5.40 10.72
CA ASN A 41 -27.03 -4.57 11.92
C ASN A 41 -25.73 -4.31 12.69
N GLY A 42 -24.59 -4.87 12.23
CA GLY A 42 -23.23 -4.56 12.73
C GLY A 42 -22.41 -3.58 11.87
N ASP A 43 -22.81 -3.34 10.61
CA ASP A 43 -21.98 -2.67 9.59
C ASP A 43 -22.13 -1.14 9.55
N ASN A 44 -22.95 -0.59 10.43
CA ASN A 44 -23.26 0.85 10.45
C ASN A 44 -22.24 1.69 11.23
N ASN A 45 -21.21 1.06 11.82
CA ASN A 45 -20.24 1.76 12.67
C ASN A 45 -18.76 1.52 12.31
N MET A 46 -18.45 0.78 11.25
CA MET A 46 -17.07 0.53 10.85
C MET A 46 -16.46 1.77 10.17
N THR A 47 -15.22 2.10 10.55
CA THR A 47 -14.45 3.18 9.93
C THR A 47 -13.56 2.60 8.85
N ALA A 48 -13.83 2.95 7.59
CA ALA A 48 -13.01 2.52 6.47
C ALA A 48 -11.63 3.19 6.49
N LEU A 49 -10.62 2.46 5.99
CA LEU A 49 -9.23 2.92 5.86
C LEU A 49 -8.82 2.97 4.39
N PHE A 50 -8.64 4.17 3.85
CA PHE A 50 -8.12 4.36 2.50
C PHE A 50 -6.64 4.70 2.55
N LEU A 51 -5.84 3.99 1.74
CA LEU A 51 -4.38 4.12 1.72
C LEU A 51 -3.95 4.73 0.38
N PHE A 52 -3.12 5.76 0.43
CA PHE A 52 -2.56 6.43 -0.74
C PHE A 52 -1.07 6.61 -0.54
N GLY A 53 -0.30 6.52 -1.60
CA GLY A 53 1.12 6.75 -1.48
C GLY A 53 2.00 5.86 -2.32
N ASP A 54 3.18 5.63 -1.78
CA ASP A 54 4.27 4.88 -2.36
C ASP A 54 4.42 3.47 -1.75
N SER A 55 5.62 2.88 -1.92
CA SER A 55 5.96 1.53 -1.49
C SER A 55 5.80 1.30 0.02
N PHE A 56 5.82 2.35 0.86
CA PHE A 56 5.58 2.20 2.30
C PHE A 56 4.16 1.73 2.63
N LEU A 57 3.22 1.92 1.71
CA LEU A 57 1.82 1.53 1.89
C LEU A 57 1.33 0.57 0.82
N ASP A 58 2.07 0.28 -0.25
CA ASP A 58 1.61 -0.56 -1.38
C ASP A 58 1.38 -2.03 -0.99
N ALA A 59 0.13 -2.47 -1.05
CA ALA A 59 -0.27 -3.85 -0.78
C ALA A 59 -0.15 -4.80 -1.98
N GLY A 60 0.37 -4.32 -3.11
CA GLY A 60 0.59 -5.10 -4.33
C GLY A 60 -0.13 -4.57 -5.58
N ASN A 61 -0.47 -3.28 -5.64
CA ASN A 61 -1.06 -2.70 -6.86
C ASN A 61 -0.10 -2.82 -8.06
N ASN A 62 1.21 -2.75 -7.82
CA ASN A 62 2.23 -2.84 -8.85
C ASN A 62 2.31 -4.22 -9.54
N ASN A 63 1.67 -5.25 -8.98
CA ASN A 63 1.55 -6.56 -9.63
C ASN A 63 0.59 -6.56 -10.84
N TYR A 64 -0.21 -5.50 -10.99
CA TYR A 64 -1.31 -5.43 -11.97
C TYR A 64 -1.12 -4.31 -13.00
N ILE A 65 0.08 -3.74 -13.07
CA ILE A 65 0.46 -2.73 -14.07
C ILE A 65 1.74 -3.19 -14.77
N ASN A 66 1.98 -2.66 -15.97
CA ASN A 66 3.28 -2.81 -16.61
C ASN A 66 4.28 -1.87 -15.93
N THR A 67 5.32 -2.42 -15.30
CA THR A 67 6.31 -1.68 -14.52
C THR A 67 7.65 -2.42 -14.52
N THR A 68 8.65 -1.88 -13.82
CA THR A 68 9.99 -2.48 -13.71
C THR A 68 10.09 -3.39 -12.48
N THR A 69 11.11 -4.25 -12.45
CA THR A 69 11.40 -5.09 -11.28
C THR A 69 11.78 -4.30 -10.03
N LEU A 70 12.20 -3.02 -10.18
CA LEU A 70 12.50 -2.14 -9.05
C LEU A 70 11.25 -1.73 -8.28
N ASP A 71 10.11 -1.66 -8.97
CA ASP A 71 8.83 -1.26 -8.42
C ASP A 71 7.86 -2.45 -8.28
N GLN A 72 8.37 -3.69 -8.28
CA GLN A 72 7.59 -4.90 -7.98
C GLN A 72 8.17 -5.65 -6.78
N ALA A 73 7.29 -6.17 -5.94
CA ALA A 73 7.65 -6.96 -4.76
C ALA A 73 6.94 -8.33 -4.75
N ASN A 74 6.81 -8.94 -5.93
CA ASN A 74 6.17 -10.24 -6.17
C ASN A 74 7.18 -11.41 -6.27
N PHE A 75 8.36 -11.25 -5.69
CA PHE A 75 9.43 -12.26 -5.62
C PHE A 75 10.01 -12.37 -4.20
N PRO A 76 10.69 -13.46 -3.83
CA PRO A 76 11.36 -13.56 -2.53
C PRO A 76 12.44 -12.48 -2.34
N PRO A 77 12.64 -11.92 -1.14
CA PRO A 77 12.12 -12.37 0.16
C PRO A 77 10.77 -11.73 0.57
N TYR A 78 10.11 -10.99 -0.33
CA TYR A 78 8.89 -10.28 0.03
C TYR A 78 7.78 -11.25 0.49
N GLY A 79 7.09 -10.89 1.58
CA GLY A 79 6.00 -11.67 2.20
C GLY A 79 6.40 -12.96 2.94
N GLN A 80 7.67 -13.36 2.96
CA GLN A 80 8.15 -14.61 3.57
C GLN A 80 7.78 -14.81 5.06
N THR A 81 7.79 -13.77 5.90
CA THR A 81 7.64 -13.89 7.36
C THR A 81 6.20 -13.95 7.86
N PHE A 82 5.24 -13.42 7.10
CA PHE A 82 3.82 -13.38 7.51
C PHE A 82 2.90 -14.07 6.51
N PHE A 83 3.10 -13.85 5.21
CA PHE A 83 2.22 -14.38 4.16
C PHE A 83 2.71 -15.74 3.62
N GLY A 84 4.00 -16.05 3.78
CA GLY A 84 4.63 -17.25 3.24
C GLY A 84 4.83 -17.22 1.72
N LEU A 85 4.41 -16.15 1.04
CA LEU A 85 4.55 -15.92 -0.39
C LEU A 85 4.62 -14.42 -0.71
N PRO A 86 5.22 -14.02 -1.85
CA PRO A 86 5.27 -12.63 -2.26
C PRO A 86 3.89 -12.07 -2.59
N THR A 87 3.49 -10.98 -1.92
CA THR A 87 2.19 -10.33 -2.15
C THR A 87 2.29 -9.03 -2.93
N GLY A 88 3.49 -8.55 -3.29
CA GLY A 88 3.68 -7.18 -3.79
C GLY A 88 3.86 -6.12 -2.71
N ARG A 89 3.99 -6.52 -1.44
CA ARG A 89 4.34 -5.60 -0.33
C ARG A 89 5.85 -5.44 -0.26
N PHE A 90 6.34 -4.20 -0.08
CA PHE A 90 7.76 -3.89 0.06
C PHE A 90 8.27 -4.18 1.48
N SER A 91 7.99 -5.39 1.95
CA SER A 91 8.44 -5.96 3.22
C SER A 91 8.48 -7.47 3.07
N ASP A 92 9.36 -8.13 3.82
CA ASP A 92 9.32 -9.58 4.01
C ASP A 92 8.04 -10.05 4.72
N GLY A 93 7.18 -9.15 5.20
CA GLY A 93 5.88 -9.48 5.77
C GLY A 93 4.90 -8.33 5.66
N ARG A 94 4.41 -7.86 6.81
CA ARG A 94 3.36 -6.83 6.92
C ARG A 94 3.92 -5.41 6.80
N LEU A 95 3.13 -4.53 6.22
CA LEU A 95 3.37 -3.09 6.19
C LEU A 95 2.85 -2.39 7.45
N ILE A 96 3.27 -1.14 7.66
CA ILE A 96 2.73 -0.27 8.74
C ILE A 96 1.20 -0.18 8.66
N SER A 97 0.64 -0.09 7.45
CA SER A 97 -0.80 -0.06 7.23
C SER A 97 -1.52 -1.34 7.66
N ASP A 98 -0.88 -2.51 7.53
CA ASP A 98 -1.46 -3.79 7.94
C ASP A 98 -1.58 -3.86 9.47
N PHE A 99 -0.57 -3.39 10.21
CA PHE A 99 -0.63 -3.28 11.67
C PHE A 99 -1.68 -2.26 12.13
N ILE A 100 -1.83 -1.13 11.42
CA ILE A 100 -2.89 -0.15 11.70
C ILE A 100 -4.28 -0.75 11.48
N ALA A 101 -4.46 -1.50 10.39
CA ALA A 101 -5.72 -2.18 10.09
C ALA A 101 -6.07 -3.20 11.18
N GLU A 102 -5.12 -4.04 11.58
CA GLU A 102 -5.29 -5.01 12.67
C GLU A 102 -5.68 -4.33 13.99
N TYR A 103 -4.95 -3.28 14.39
CA TYR A 103 -5.27 -2.51 15.60
C TYR A 103 -6.68 -1.90 15.56
N ALA A 104 -7.15 -1.54 14.36
CA ALA A 104 -8.49 -1.00 14.13
C ALA A 104 -9.57 -2.08 13.96
N ASN A 105 -9.24 -3.36 14.16
CA ASN A 105 -10.12 -4.52 13.89
C ASN A 105 -10.66 -4.54 12.44
N LEU A 106 -9.84 -4.10 11.49
CA LEU A 106 -10.11 -4.20 10.06
C LEU A 106 -9.37 -5.41 9.47
N PRO A 107 -9.90 -6.04 8.42
CA PRO A 107 -9.09 -6.94 7.61
C PRO A 107 -7.95 -6.16 6.94
N LEU A 108 -6.94 -6.87 6.43
CA LEU A 108 -5.91 -6.26 5.61
C LEU A 108 -6.55 -5.53 4.43
N ILE A 109 -6.13 -4.29 4.21
CA ILE A 109 -6.75 -3.42 3.21
C ILE A 109 -6.26 -3.86 1.82
N PRO A 110 -7.15 -4.29 0.93
CA PRO A 110 -6.73 -4.92 -0.31
C PRO A 110 -6.36 -3.90 -1.39
N PRO A 111 -5.48 -4.26 -2.35
CA PRO A 111 -5.12 -3.39 -3.45
C PRO A 111 -6.34 -3.10 -4.36
N PHE A 112 -6.40 -1.88 -4.88
CA PHE A 112 -7.48 -1.45 -5.77
C PHE A 112 -7.55 -2.28 -7.06
N LEU A 113 -6.39 -2.66 -7.60
CA LEU A 113 -6.29 -3.41 -8.86
C LEU A 113 -6.43 -4.93 -8.70
N GLU A 114 -6.57 -5.45 -7.48
CA GLU A 114 -6.79 -6.88 -7.25
C GLU A 114 -8.10 -7.37 -7.92
N PRO A 115 -8.04 -8.38 -8.81
CA PRO A 115 -9.24 -8.95 -9.43
C PRO A 115 -10.22 -9.54 -8.42
N GLY A 116 -11.53 -9.41 -8.68
CA GLY A 116 -12.58 -10.00 -7.82
C GLY A 116 -12.86 -9.23 -6.52
N ASN A 117 -12.20 -8.10 -6.29
CA ASN A 117 -12.19 -7.41 -5.01
C ASN A 117 -13.36 -6.40 -4.81
N SER A 118 -14.47 -6.50 -5.55
CA SER A 118 -15.55 -5.50 -5.49
C SER A 118 -16.26 -5.45 -4.14
N GLN A 119 -16.41 -6.59 -3.47
CA GLN A 119 -17.13 -6.71 -2.19
C GLN A 119 -16.31 -6.31 -0.96
N LYS A 120 -14.97 -6.38 -1.01
CA LYS A 120 -14.12 -6.03 0.16
C LYS A 120 -13.87 -4.52 0.29
N LYS A 121 -14.40 -3.70 -0.63
CA LYS A 121 -14.25 -2.24 -0.65
C LYS A 121 -15.01 -1.51 0.46
N LEU A 122 -15.70 -2.23 1.34
CA LEU A 122 -16.43 -1.67 2.49
C LEU A 122 -15.51 -1.20 3.61
N TYR A 123 -14.39 -1.90 3.80
CA TYR A 123 -13.44 -1.65 4.88
C TYR A 123 -12.34 -0.65 4.52
N GLY A 124 -12.36 -0.20 3.27
CA GLY A 124 -11.32 0.64 2.70
C GLY A 124 -10.68 -0.01 1.48
N VAL A 125 -9.77 0.73 0.85
CA VAL A 125 -9.07 0.32 -0.36
C VAL A 125 -7.67 0.90 -0.34
N ASN A 126 -6.71 0.10 -0.80
CA ASN A 126 -5.33 0.52 -0.96
C ASN A 126 -5.06 0.96 -2.40
N PHE A 127 -4.77 2.24 -2.58
CA PHE A 127 -4.43 2.85 -3.85
C PHE A 127 -2.93 3.11 -4.02
N ALA A 128 -2.13 2.87 -2.98
CA ALA A 128 -0.69 3.12 -3.00
C ALA A 128 0.01 2.24 -4.04
N SER A 129 1.10 2.75 -4.59
CA SER A 129 1.86 2.12 -5.67
C SER A 129 3.34 2.41 -5.47
N ALA A 130 4.17 1.37 -5.45
CA ALA A 130 5.61 1.57 -5.34
C ALA A 130 6.17 2.45 -6.45
N GLY A 131 7.18 3.25 -6.09
CA GLY A 131 7.75 4.30 -6.93
C GLY A 131 6.89 5.55 -7.10
N ALA A 132 5.62 5.56 -6.66
CA ALA A 132 4.75 6.70 -6.89
C ALA A 132 5.27 8.00 -6.25
N GLY A 133 5.10 9.10 -6.98
CA GLY A 133 5.30 10.47 -6.51
C GLY A 133 4.01 11.26 -6.45
N ALA A 134 4.08 12.43 -5.81
CA ALA A 134 3.04 13.46 -5.89
C ALA A 134 3.02 14.13 -7.27
N LEU A 135 4.16 14.13 -7.97
CA LEU A 135 4.30 14.60 -9.34
C LEU A 135 3.94 13.48 -10.33
N VAL A 136 3.35 13.83 -11.48
CA VAL A 136 2.97 12.84 -12.50
C VAL A 136 4.16 12.38 -13.32
N GLU A 137 5.22 13.19 -13.32
CA GLU A 137 6.49 12.98 -13.98
C GLU A 137 7.37 11.96 -13.24
N THR A 138 7.18 11.79 -11.93
CA THR A 138 7.94 10.83 -11.11
C THR A 138 7.69 9.40 -11.60
N PHE A 139 8.71 8.79 -12.20
CA PHE A 139 8.68 7.46 -12.83
C PHE A 139 7.47 7.25 -13.76
N GLN A 140 7.15 8.28 -14.54
CA GLN A 140 6.00 8.31 -15.43
C GLN A 140 5.90 7.05 -16.29
N GLY A 141 4.70 6.46 -16.33
CA GLY A 141 4.41 5.25 -17.11
C GLY A 141 4.75 3.93 -16.40
N SER A 142 5.53 3.96 -15.33
CA SER A 142 5.89 2.74 -14.56
C SER A 142 5.15 2.63 -13.22
N VAL A 143 4.46 3.69 -12.78
CA VAL A 143 3.83 3.76 -11.45
C VAL A 143 2.44 4.38 -11.51
N ILE A 144 1.63 4.14 -10.47
CA ILE A 144 0.34 4.83 -10.27
C ILE A 144 0.60 6.09 -9.45
N ASN A 145 0.86 7.22 -10.11
CA ASN A 145 1.09 8.51 -9.44
C ASN A 145 -0.12 8.96 -8.59
N LEU A 146 0.10 9.88 -7.64
CA LEU A 146 -0.92 10.31 -6.66
C LEU A 146 -2.22 10.83 -7.31
N ARG A 147 -2.13 11.47 -8.48
CA ARG A 147 -3.31 11.93 -9.22
C ARG A 147 -4.15 10.76 -9.71
N THR A 148 -3.53 9.73 -10.28
CA THR A 148 -4.24 8.52 -10.71
C THR A 148 -4.81 7.75 -9.52
N GLN A 149 -4.12 7.73 -8.38
CA GLN A 149 -4.66 7.15 -7.14
C GLN A 149 -5.94 7.87 -6.67
N LEU A 150 -5.99 9.21 -6.79
CA LEU A 150 -7.21 9.99 -6.52
C LEU A 150 -8.35 9.62 -7.49
N ASP A 151 -8.05 9.40 -8.77
CA ASP A 151 -9.06 8.97 -9.74
C ASP A 151 -9.62 7.59 -9.42
N HIS A 152 -8.78 6.67 -8.92
CA HIS A 152 -9.22 5.37 -8.41
C HIS A 152 -10.13 5.52 -7.19
N TYR A 153 -9.79 6.42 -6.26
CA TYR A 153 -10.68 6.73 -5.14
C TYR A 153 -12.02 7.31 -5.59
N LYS A 154 -12.03 8.22 -6.57
CA LYS A 154 -13.28 8.74 -7.17
C LYS A 154 -14.13 7.63 -7.79
N LYS A 155 -13.54 6.56 -8.33
CA LYS A 155 -14.29 5.37 -8.78
C LYS A 155 -14.93 4.62 -7.60
N VAL A 156 -14.21 4.44 -6.49
CA VAL A 156 -14.73 3.79 -5.27
C VAL A 156 -15.85 4.62 -4.62
N GLU A 157 -15.69 5.93 -4.57
CA GLU A 157 -16.72 6.84 -4.05
C GLU A 157 -18.03 6.76 -4.85
N ARG A 158 -17.95 6.74 -6.18
CA ARG A 158 -19.12 6.56 -7.03
C ARG A 158 -19.80 5.22 -6.80
N LEU A 159 -19.01 4.15 -6.67
CA LEU A 159 -19.52 2.82 -6.35
C LEU A 159 -20.26 2.80 -5.01
N TRP A 160 -19.69 3.44 -3.98
CA TRP A 160 -20.35 3.57 -2.68
C TRP A 160 -21.67 4.33 -2.80
N ARG A 161 -21.71 5.44 -3.55
CA ARG A 161 -22.96 6.18 -3.80
C ARG A 161 -24.01 5.34 -4.50
N THR A 162 -23.63 4.49 -5.44
CA THR A 162 -24.55 3.55 -6.08
C THR A 162 -25.07 2.50 -5.11
N ASN A 163 -24.20 1.95 -4.26
CA ASN A 163 -24.54 0.83 -3.37
C ASN A 163 -25.31 1.26 -2.11
N PHE A 164 -24.97 2.41 -1.52
CA PHE A 164 -25.52 2.89 -0.24
C PHE A 164 -26.46 4.08 -0.38
N GLY A 165 -26.50 4.72 -1.55
CA GLY A 165 -27.14 6.02 -1.71
C GLY A 165 -26.26 7.18 -1.22
N LYS A 166 -26.70 8.40 -1.55
CA LYS A 166 -25.91 9.63 -1.36
C LYS A 166 -25.61 9.94 0.11
N GLU A 167 -26.62 9.92 0.97
CA GLU A 167 -26.49 10.36 2.36
C GLU A 167 -25.66 9.39 3.20
N GLU A 168 -25.91 8.09 3.07
CA GLU A 168 -25.14 7.07 3.79
C GLU A 168 -23.68 7.02 3.30
N SER A 169 -23.43 7.17 2.00
CA SER A 169 -22.07 7.28 1.47
C SER A 169 -21.33 8.48 2.05
N LYS A 170 -21.99 9.65 2.09
CA LYS A 170 -21.42 10.87 2.68
C LYS A 170 -21.04 10.66 4.15
N LYS A 171 -21.90 9.98 4.92
CA LYS A 171 -21.63 9.63 6.32
C LYS A 171 -20.41 8.72 6.44
N ARG A 172 -20.35 7.63 5.66
CA ARG A 172 -19.21 6.69 5.64
C ARG A 172 -17.89 7.37 5.27
N ILE A 173 -17.89 8.17 4.21
CA ILE A 173 -16.73 8.96 3.74
C ILE A 173 -16.25 9.92 4.82
N SER A 174 -17.15 10.64 5.50
CA SER A 174 -16.78 11.58 6.55
C SER A 174 -16.14 10.91 7.78
N ARG A 175 -16.46 9.63 8.00
CA ARG A 175 -15.95 8.84 9.12
C ARG A 175 -14.66 8.10 8.80
N ALA A 176 -14.37 7.87 7.52
CA ALA A 176 -13.20 7.16 7.02
C ALA A 176 -11.89 7.86 7.40
N VAL A 177 -10.80 7.10 7.38
CA VAL A 177 -9.43 7.57 7.59
C VAL A 177 -8.65 7.43 6.29
N TYR A 178 -7.87 8.45 5.96
CA TYR A 178 -7.06 8.53 4.75
C TYR A 178 -5.59 8.55 5.15
N LEU A 179 -4.89 7.41 5.04
CA LEU A 179 -3.46 7.32 5.38
C LEU A 179 -2.61 7.55 4.12
N ILE A 180 -1.64 8.45 4.22
CA ILE A 180 -0.88 8.98 3.09
C ILE A 180 0.62 8.88 3.38
N SER A 181 1.39 8.35 2.43
CA SER A 181 2.87 8.35 2.41
C SER A 181 3.34 8.69 1.01
N ILE A 182 3.81 9.91 0.76
CA ILE A 182 4.19 10.36 -0.59
C ILE A 182 5.23 11.47 -0.49
N GLY A 183 6.04 11.64 -1.54
CA GLY A 183 7.11 12.65 -1.60
C GLY A 183 8.51 12.05 -1.74
N SER A 184 8.73 10.84 -1.20
CA SER A 184 10.05 10.20 -1.18
C SER A 184 10.63 10.03 -2.59
N ASN A 185 9.80 9.55 -3.52
CA ASN A 185 10.22 9.29 -4.90
C ASN A 185 10.39 10.56 -5.73
N ASP A 186 9.65 11.64 -5.42
CA ASP A 186 9.77 12.94 -6.11
C ASP A 186 11.16 13.57 -5.91
N TYR A 187 11.86 13.20 -4.84
CA TYR A 187 13.22 13.64 -4.55
C TYR A 187 14.27 12.58 -4.87
N SER A 188 13.99 11.31 -4.57
CA SER A 188 14.96 10.22 -4.77
C SER A 188 15.21 9.96 -6.25
N SER A 189 14.21 10.17 -7.13
CA SER A 189 14.33 9.96 -8.57
C SER A 189 15.48 10.77 -9.18
N ILE A 190 15.70 12.01 -8.71
CA ILE A 190 16.77 12.91 -9.15
C ILE A 190 18.13 12.19 -9.05
N PHE A 191 18.37 11.54 -7.91
CA PHE A 191 19.64 10.85 -7.62
C PHE A 191 19.71 9.46 -8.25
N LEU A 192 18.60 8.72 -8.27
CA LEU A 192 18.52 7.37 -8.85
C LEU A 192 18.72 7.39 -10.38
N THR A 193 18.29 8.45 -11.04
CA THR A 193 18.36 8.59 -12.50
C THR A 193 19.48 9.53 -12.96
N ASN A 194 20.30 10.01 -12.03
CA ASN A 194 21.38 10.98 -12.27
C ASN A 194 20.92 12.21 -13.06
N GLN A 195 19.72 12.70 -12.76
CA GLN A 195 19.15 13.88 -13.39
C GLN A 195 19.58 15.15 -12.63
N SER A 196 19.85 16.22 -13.38
CA SER A 196 20.01 17.55 -12.78
C SER A 196 18.65 18.14 -12.45
N LEU A 197 18.51 18.77 -11.28
CA LEU A 197 17.30 19.53 -10.94
C LEU A 197 17.31 20.86 -11.70
N PRO A 198 16.37 21.11 -12.63
CA PRO A 198 16.36 22.33 -13.44
C PRO A 198 15.92 23.59 -12.67
N ILE A 199 15.43 23.41 -11.44
CA ILE A 199 14.92 24.44 -10.54
C ILE A 199 15.60 24.34 -9.18
N SER A 200 15.39 25.33 -8.30
CA SER A 200 15.92 25.22 -6.94
C SER A 200 15.22 24.11 -6.15
N MET A 201 15.91 23.53 -5.16
CA MET A 201 15.32 22.54 -4.24
C MET A 201 14.04 23.07 -3.55
N SER A 202 13.99 24.36 -3.23
CA SER A 202 12.80 24.97 -2.60
C SER A 202 11.62 24.96 -3.55
N GLN A 203 11.80 25.43 -4.78
CA GLN A 203 10.75 25.42 -5.80
C GLN A 203 10.24 24.00 -6.07
N HIS A 204 11.15 23.01 -6.13
CA HIS A 204 10.75 21.62 -6.31
C HIS A 204 9.90 21.10 -5.14
N VAL A 205 10.31 21.41 -3.91
CA VAL A 205 9.51 21.08 -2.71
C VAL A 205 8.15 21.78 -2.74
N ASP A 206 8.09 23.05 -3.13
CA ASP A 206 6.83 23.81 -3.22
C ASP A 206 5.86 23.19 -4.24
N ILE A 207 6.35 22.70 -5.38
CA ILE A 207 5.52 22.00 -6.38
C ILE A 207 4.99 20.68 -5.81
N VAL A 208 5.84 19.86 -5.18
CA VAL A 208 5.43 18.59 -4.56
C VAL A 208 4.37 18.83 -3.49
N ILE A 209 4.57 19.81 -2.62
CA ILE A 209 3.62 20.17 -1.56
C ILE A 209 2.35 20.79 -2.14
N GLY A 210 2.43 21.54 -3.23
CA GLY A 210 1.27 22.08 -3.96
C GLY A 210 0.37 20.98 -4.53
N ASN A 211 0.96 19.94 -5.12
CA ASN A 211 0.22 18.77 -5.61
C ASN A 211 -0.44 18.00 -4.45
N LEU A 212 0.29 17.80 -3.35
CA LEU A 212 -0.26 17.15 -2.16
C LEU A 212 -1.40 17.98 -1.54
N THR A 213 -1.27 19.30 -1.50
CA THR A 213 -2.32 20.23 -1.04
C THR A 213 -3.58 20.08 -1.89
N THR A 214 -3.43 20.03 -3.21
CA THR A 214 -4.53 19.83 -4.15
C THR A 214 -5.21 18.48 -3.91
N PHE A 215 -4.44 17.40 -3.75
CA PHE A 215 -4.95 16.07 -3.44
C PHE A 215 -5.79 16.06 -2.15
N ILE A 216 -5.27 16.64 -1.06
CA ILE A 216 -5.99 16.71 0.23
C ILE A 216 -7.30 17.49 0.07
N HIS A 217 -7.27 18.63 -0.64
CA HIS A 217 -8.47 19.41 -0.91
C HIS A 217 -9.52 18.63 -1.69
N GLU A 218 -9.13 17.82 -2.68
CA GLU A 218 -10.06 17.00 -3.45
C GLU A 218 -10.73 15.92 -2.58
N ILE A 219 -9.97 15.22 -1.74
CA ILE A 219 -10.54 14.27 -0.76
C ILE A 219 -11.49 15.00 0.21
N TYR A 220 -11.10 16.19 0.67
CA TYR A 220 -11.92 16.98 1.58
C TYR A 220 -13.22 17.45 0.93
N LYS A 221 -13.20 17.91 -0.33
CA LYS A 221 -14.40 18.28 -1.11
C LYS A 221 -15.36 17.10 -1.26
N ILE A 222 -14.83 15.90 -1.46
CA ILE A 222 -15.63 14.66 -1.54
C ILE A 222 -16.30 14.33 -0.19
N GLY A 223 -15.69 14.75 0.92
CA GLY A 223 -16.26 14.60 2.26
C GLY A 223 -15.30 14.03 3.28
N GLY A 224 -14.07 13.69 2.91
CA GLY A 224 -13.06 13.14 3.82
C GLY A 224 -12.66 14.16 4.89
N ARG A 225 -12.43 13.70 6.13
CA ARG A 225 -12.16 14.58 7.28
C ARG A 225 -10.95 14.18 8.12
N LYS A 226 -10.52 12.93 8.10
CA LYS A 226 -9.48 12.39 9.00
C LYS A 226 -8.30 11.88 8.20
N PHE A 227 -7.17 12.57 8.28
CA PHE A 227 -5.99 12.28 7.48
C PHE A 227 -4.84 11.79 8.37
N GLY A 228 -4.16 10.73 7.97
CA GLY A 228 -2.91 10.27 8.57
C GLY A 228 -1.77 10.47 7.58
N PHE A 229 -0.62 10.92 8.04
CA PHE A 229 0.56 11.12 7.21
C PHE A 229 1.77 10.42 7.80
N LEU A 230 2.54 9.74 6.95
CA LEU A 230 3.93 9.39 7.21
C LEU A 230 4.79 10.46 6.53
N ASN A 231 5.63 11.18 7.30
CA ASN A 231 6.53 12.14 6.71
C ASN A 231 7.70 11.45 5.97
N VAL A 232 8.42 12.20 5.12
CA VAL A 232 9.48 11.64 4.29
C VAL A 232 10.67 11.24 5.18
N PRO A 233 11.13 9.98 5.14
CA PRO A 233 12.28 9.54 5.92
C PRO A 233 13.59 10.19 5.46
N ASP A 234 14.71 9.95 6.16
CA ASP A 234 16.00 10.50 5.72
C ASP A 234 16.48 9.80 4.45
N LEU A 235 16.13 10.37 3.30
CA LEU A 235 16.41 9.80 1.98
C LEU A 235 17.90 9.61 1.75
N GLY A 236 18.75 10.53 2.22
CA GLY A 236 20.20 10.42 2.04
C GLY A 236 20.79 9.16 2.67
N CYS A 237 20.11 8.59 3.66
CA CYS A 237 20.52 7.36 4.32
C CYS A 237 19.94 6.08 3.68
N PHE A 238 19.16 6.19 2.60
CA PHE A 238 18.65 5.02 1.89
C PHE A 238 19.81 4.22 1.29
N PRO A 239 19.82 2.89 1.46
CA PRO A 239 20.89 2.05 0.92
C PRO A 239 21.14 2.26 -0.58
N ALA A 240 20.07 2.36 -1.38
CA ALA A 240 20.18 2.58 -2.82
C ALA A 240 20.93 3.88 -3.17
N LEU A 241 20.65 4.98 -2.46
CA LEU A 241 21.32 6.26 -2.72
C LEU A 241 22.78 6.26 -2.25
N ARG A 242 23.10 5.55 -1.17
CA ARG A 242 24.48 5.41 -0.68
C ARG A 242 25.33 4.57 -1.65
N ILE A 243 24.78 3.48 -2.18
CA ILE A 243 25.45 2.61 -3.16
C ILE A 243 25.78 3.37 -4.46
N LEU A 244 24.86 4.18 -4.95
CA LEU A 244 25.04 4.92 -6.21
C LEU A 244 25.98 6.13 -6.08
N GLN A 245 26.31 6.57 -4.86
CA GLN A 245 27.17 7.72 -4.60
C GLN A 245 28.34 7.36 -3.67
N PRO A 246 29.23 6.43 -4.08
CA PRO A 246 30.27 5.85 -3.22
C PRO A 246 31.33 6.87 -2.76
N LYS A 247 31.41 8.04 -3.40
CA LYS A 247 32.36 9.12 -3.06
C LYS A 247 32.06 9.82 -1.72
N ASN A 248 30.98 9.47 -1.04
CA ASN A 248 30.58 10.07 0.24
C ASN A 248 31.02 9.26 1.47
N ASP A 249 32.04 8.40 1.37
CA ASP A 249 32.58 7.60 2.49
C ASP A 249 31.49 6.87 3.29
N ASP A 250 30.57 6.22 2.57
CA ASP A 250 29.39 5.54 3.14
C ASP A 250 28.45 6.46 3.97
N SER A 251 28.64 7.77 3.99
CA SER A 251 27.77 8.72 4.69
C SER A 251 26.45 8.98 3.95
N CYS A 252 25.46 9.52 4.67
CA CYS A 252 24.19 9.86 4.05
C CYS A 252 24.34 11.03 3.07
N LEU A 253 23.66 10.94 1.92
CA LEU A 253 23.69 11.97 0.89
C LEU A 253 23.01 13.27 1.36
N ARG A 254 23.82 14.29 1.64
CA ARG A 254 23.39 15.56 2.24
C ARG A 254 22.22 16.23 1.51
N ASP A 255 22.26 16.27 0.19
CA ASP A 255 21.23 16.95 -0.61
C ASP A 255 19.89 16.23 -0.59
N ALA A 256 19.90 14.89 -0.62
CA ALA A 256 18.69 14.09 -0.45
C ALA A 256 18.09 14.25 0.97
N SER A 257 18.95 14.25 2.00
CA SER A 257 18.55 14.53 3.39
C SER A 257 17.95 15.94 3.54
N ARG A 258 18.51 16.93 2.83
CA ARG A 258 18.02 18.32 2.83
C ARG A 258 16.63 18.42 2.20
N LEU A 259 16.41 17.80 1.03
CA LEU A 259 15.10 17.76 0.38
C LEU A 259 14.03 17.13 1.29
N ALA A 260 14.36 16.00 1.94
CA ALA A 260 13.47 15.37 2.93
C ALA A 260 13.13 16.31 4.10
N SER A 261 14.12 17.02 4.65
CA SER A 261 13.89 17.97 5.75
C SER A 261 13.04 19.17 5.31
N MET A 262 13.24 19.67 4.10
CA MET A 262 12.46 20.78 3.54
C MET A 262 11.01 20.36 3.33
N HIS A 263 10.78 19.18 2.74
CA HIS A 263 9.44 18.59 2.60
C HIS A 263 8.75 18.45 3.96
N ASN A 264 9.40 17.85 4.95
CA ASN A 264 8.79 17.59 6.25
C ASN A 264 8.38 18.87 6.98
N ARG A 265 9.18 19.94 6.84
CA ARG A 265 8.84 21.27 7.38
C ARG A 265 7.63 21.85 6.64
N ALA A 266 7.63 21.82 5.31
CA ALA A 266 6.55 22.34 4.49
C ALA A 266 5.23 21.59 4.73
N LEU A 267 5.27 20.25 4.78
CA LEU A 267 4.12 19.40 5.09
C LEU A 267 3.56 19.73 6.48
N THR A 268 4.41 19.83 7.50
CA THR A 268 3.97 20.17 8.86
C THR A 268 3.25 21.52 8.89
N ASN A 269 3.82 22.54 8.26
CA ASN A 269 3.22 23.87 8.16
C ASN A 269 1.86 23.83 7.43
N LEU A 270 1.78 23.13 6.30
CA LEU A 270 0.54 22.93 5.55
C LEU A 270 -0.54 22.31 6.43
N LEU A 271 -0.24 21.20 7.13
CA LEU A 271 -1.23 20.48 7.93
C LEU A 271 -1.77 21.33 9.09
N PHE A 272 -0.90 22.06 9.80
CA PHE A 272 -1.33 22.99 10.85
C PHE A 272 -2.15 24.15 10.29
N GLN A 273 -1.78 24.69 9.13
CA GLN A 273 -2.55 25.74 8.46
C GLN A 273 -3.96 25.22 8.08
N MET A 274 -4.03 24.04 7.47
CA MET A 274 -5.31 23.42 7.10
C MET A 274 -6.20 23.15 8.32
N GLN A 275 -5.65 22.66 9.43
CA GLN A 275 -6.42 22.45 10.66
C GLN A 275 -7.03 23.75 11.22
N ARG A 276 -6.33 24.88 11.09
CA ARG A 276 -6.83 26.19 11.52
C ARG A 276 -7.89 26.76 10.58
N GLN A 277 -7.73 26.56 9.27
CA GLN A 277 -8.55 27.23 8.25
C GLN A 277 -9.74 26.39 7.77
N VAL A 278 -9.65 25.06 7.85
CA VAL A 278 -10.61 24.14 7.25
C VAL A 278 -11.44 23.45 8.34
N LYS A 279 -12.71 23.86 8.46
CA LYS A 279 -13.62 23.33 9.49
C LYS A 279 -13.75 21.81 9.44
N GLY A 280 -13.40 21.14 10.53
CA GLY A 280 -13.53 19.69 10.66
C GLY A 280 -12.43 18.88 9.99
N PHE A 281 -11.39 19.53 9.45
CA PHE A 281 -10.16 18.86 9.05
C PHE A 281 -9.41 18.37 10.30
N LYS A 282 -9.11 17.07 10.34
CA LYS A 282 -8.32 16.44 11.39
C LYS A 282 -7.16 15.72 10.74
N PHE A 283 -5.97 15.88 11.31
CA PHE A 283 -4.79 15.15 10.86
C PHE A 283 -4.03 14.51 12.02
N SER A 284 -3.27 13.47 11.70
CA SER A 284 -2.20 12.91 12.51
C SER A 284 -0.95 12.79 11.65
N LEU A 285 0.19 13.22 12.16
CA LEU A 285 1.48 13.14 11.48
C LEU A 285 2.40 12.21 12.27
N PHE A 286 2.80 11.09 11.67
CA PHE A 286 3.84 10.24 12.22
C PHE A 286 5.20 10.70 11.67
N ASP A 287 6.10 11.05 12.59
CA ASP A 287 7.47 11.44 12.25
C ASP A 287 8.33 10.20 11.96
N MET A 288 8.11 9.64 10.78
CA MET A 288 8.86 8.51 10.24
C MET A 288 10.36 8.83 10.10
N ASN A 289 10.69 10.07 9.71
CA ASN A 289 12.08 10.54 9.64
C ASN A 289 12.81 10.37 10.97
N LYS A 290 12.26 10.96 12.04
CA LYS A 290 12.85 10.87 13.38
C LYS A 290 12.82 9.44 13.90
N SER A 291 11.73 8.71 13.70
CA SER A 291 11.58 7.31 14.12
C SER A 291 12.69 6.41 13.53
N LEU A 292 12.94 6.52 12.22
CA LEU A 292 13.99 5.72 11.57
C LEU A 292 15.40 6.18 11.99
N ARG A 293 15.66 7.49 12.12
CA ARG A 293 16.93 7.98 12.65
C ARG A 293 17.23 7.43 14.05
N LEU A 294 16.25 7.43 14.94
CA LEU A 294 16.41 6.87 16.29
C LEU A 294 16.72 5.37 16.26
N ARG A 295 16.11 4.61 15.33
CA ARG A 295 16.42 3.19 15.14
C ARG A 295 17.83 2.97 14.63
N MET A 296 18.31 3.81 13.71
CA MET A 296 19.69 3.75 13.21
C MET A 296 20.72 4.12 14.28
N GLN A 297 20.43 5.13 15.10
CA GLN A 297 21.33 5.62 16.16
C GLN A 297 21.33 4.71 17.41
N HIS A 298 20.20 4.04 17.68
CA HIS A 298 20.03 3.21 18.88
C HIS A 298 19.41 1.83 18.56
N PRO A 299 20.03 1.03 17.67
CA PRO A 299 19.42 -0.21 17.17
C PRO A 299 19.14 -1.23 18.28
N SER A 300 19.96 -1.27 19.34
CA SER A 300 19.76 -2.18 20.48
C SER A 300 18.46 -1.92 21.24
N LYS A 301 17.94 -0.68 21.25
CA LYS A 301 16.67 -0.33 21.92
C LYS A 301 15.44 -0.86 21.20
N PHE A 302 15.55 -1.21 19.92
CA PHE A 302 14.42 -1.59 19.08
C PHE A 302 14.41 -3.08 18.74
N GLY A 303 15.10 -3.89 19.54
CA GLY A 303 15.37 -5.30 19.24
C GLY A 303 16.47 -5.35 18.19
N ALA A 304 17.70 -5.63 18.64
CA ALA A 304 18.86 -5.65 17.77
C ALA A 304 18.59 -6.44 16.47
N ILE A 305 18.64 -5.75 15.34
CA ILE A 305 18.68 -6.43 14.04
C ILE A 305 20.03 -7.15 14.04
N LYS A 306 20.03 -8.48 13.89
CA LYS A 306 21.19 -9.21 13.33
C LYS A 306 21.33 -8.77 11.86
N GLY A 307 21.61 -7.49 11.64
CA GLY A 307 21.73 -6.86 10.34
C GLY A 307 23.20 -6.60 10.10
N LEU A 308 23.82 -7.54 9.40
CA LEU A 308 25.20 -7.51 8.88
C LEU A 308 26.27 -7.47 9.98
N LYS A 309 26.78 -8.66 10.32
CA LYS A 309 28.09 -8.79 10.96
C LYS A 309 29.10 -7.99 10.12
N LYS A 310 29.90 -7.14 10.79
CA LYS A 310 31.09 -6.47 10.24
C LYS A 310 31.83 -7.44 9.29
N GLY A 311 31.97 -7.08 8.01
CA GLY A 311 32.70 -7.88 7.02
C GLY A 311 31.89 -8.76 6.05
N LYS A 312 30.55 -8.65 5.98
CA LYS A 312 29.79 -9.29 4.88
C LYS A 312 29.41 -8.27 3.80
N LYS A 313 29.90 -8.49 2.57
CA LYS A 313 29.52 -7.75 1.36
C LYS A 313 28.01 -7.84 1.15
N LEU A 314 27.36 -6.69 0.98
CA LEU A 314 26.06 -6.61 0.31
C LEU A 314 26.33 -6.71 -1.19
N VAL A 315 25.87 -7.78 -1.82
CA VAL A 315 25.82 -7.89 -3.28
C VAL A 315 24.41 -7.50 -3.67
N VAL A 316 24.29 -6.44 -4.47
CA VAL A 316 23.02 -6.03 -5.09
C VAL A 316 23.20 -6.28 -6.59
N GLU A 317 22.51 -7.29 -7.12
CA GLU A 317 22.36 -7.43 -8.56
C GLU A 317 21.37 -6.37 -9.05
N LEU A 318 21.90 -5.31 -9.65
CA LEU A 318 21.13 -4.46 -10.52
C LEU A 318 21.08 -5.17 -11.87
N GLY A 319 19.90 -5.30 -12.48
CA GLY A 319 19.59 -6.18 -13.61
C GLY A 319 20.34 -5.96 -14.93
N SER A 320 21.53 -5.37 -14.93
CA SER A 320 22.48 -5.35 -16.04
C SER A 320 23.48 -6.52 -16.03
N GLY A 321 23.45 -7.40 -15.01
CA GLY A 321 24.41 -8.51 -14.88
C GLY A 321 25.79 -8.06 -14.37
N GLU A 322 25.90 -6.84 -13.85
CA GLU A 322 27.11 -6.34 -13.19
C GLU A 322 26.96 -6.47 -11.67
N GLU A 323 27.86 -7.24 -11.04
CA GLU A 323 27.97 -7.33 -9.59
C GLU A 323 28.73 -6.12 -9.03
N TYR A 324 28.05 -5.30 -8.23
CA TYR A 324 28.69 -4.22 -7.48
C TYR A 324 28.92 -4.66 -6.03
N SER A 325 30.19 -4.73 -5.61
CA SER A 325 30.53 -4.96 -4.19
C SER A 325 30.91 -3.66 -3.51
N ALA A 326 30.09 -3.19 -2.58
CA ALA A 326 30.49 -2.15 -1.63
C ALA A 326 31.42 -2.78 -0.58
N VAL A 327 32.67 -2.31 -0.52
CA VAL A 327 33.62 -2.63 0.57
C VAL A 327 33.69 -1.39 1.45
N GLU A 328 33.31 -1.52 2.71
CA GLU A 328 33.40 -0.44 3.69
C GLU A 328 34.88 0.03 3.81
N GLY A 329 35.06 1.35 3.78
CA GLY A 329 36.35 2.02 3.89
C GLY A 329 37.13 1.56 5.12
N ARG A 330 38.43 1.34 4.93
CA ARG A 330 39.37 1.09 6.04
C ARG A 330 39.55 2.39 6.82
N GLU A 331 39.25 2.39 8.11
CA GLU A 331 39.92 3.28 9.05
C GLU A 331 41.37 2.79 9.26
N LEU A 332 42.33 3.70 9.16
CA LEU A 332 43.61 3.65 9.86
C LEU A 332 43.56 4.67 11.00
#